data_AF-A0A6V8N546-F1
#
_entry.id   AF-A0A6V8N546-F1
#
_cell.length_a   1.000
_cell.length_b   1.000
_cell.length_c   1.000
_cell.angle_alpha   90.00
_cell.angle_beta   90.00
_cell.angle_gamma   90.00
#
_symmetry.space_group_name_H-M   'P 1'
#
loop_
_entity.id
_entity.type
_entity.pdbx_description
1 polymer ?
#
loop_
_entity_poly.entity_id
_entity_poly.type
_entity_poly.pdbx_seq_one_letter_code
_entity_poly.pdbx_strand_id
1 'polypeptide(L)'
;MSGNNNCQNCHTLKAACDEAFHTYPKSCSHAVWHVIRKYVYDQPYLTANNLLQVVGRSPKWQEVQIHELAQLANDGVLVIGGAVDSPHGHVIVVYPGQPKSDGGYTYISRNGESKIMPGHGVYPLAMSTSMGSWPGAKNKGNLTVRDSWSREKFEGVRFFKYVGTPYSTATGLGN
;
A
#
# COMPACT_ATOMS: atom_id res chain seq x y z
N MET A 1 -6.36 -13.38 -26.56
CA MET A 1 -7.25 -12.26 -26.17
C MET A 1 -7.03 -11.99 -24.68
N SER A 2 -6.08 -11.12 -24.31
CA SER A 2 -5.65 -10.91 -22.91
C SER A 2 -5.80 -9.46 -22.43
N GLY A 3 -6.54 -8.62 -23.15
CA GLY A 3 -6.58 -7.17 -22.92
C GLY A 3 -7.56 -6.65 -21.86
N ASN A 4 -8.62 -7.39 -21.52
CA ASN A 4 -9.71 -6.86 -20.67
C ASN A 4 -9.57 -7.17 -19.16
N ASN A 5 -8.87 -8.23 -18.78
CA ASN A 5 -8.84 -8.67 -17.37
C ASN A 5 -7.91 -7.80 -16.49
N ASN A 6 -6.81 -7.27 -17.05
CA ASN A 6 -5.87 -6.45 -16.27
C ASN A 6 -6.48 -5.11 -15.84
N CYS A 7 -7.32 -4.50 -16.70
CA CYS A 7 -8.02 -3.25 -16.38
C CYS A 7 -9.09 -3.46 -15.29
N GLN A 8 -9.85 -4.55 -15.34
CA GLN A 8 -10.86 -4.88 -14.31
C GLN A 8 -10.23 -5.07 -12.92
N ASN A 9 -9.09 -5.76 -12.86
CA ASN A 9 -8.40 -6.05 -11.60
C ASN A 9 -7.75 -4.81 -10.99
N CYS A 10 -7.18 -3.92 -11.81
CA CYS A 10 -6.62 -2.67 -11.32
C CYS A 10 -7.71 -1.72 -10.79
N HIS A 11 -8.89 -1.69 -11.41
CA HIS A 11 -10.06 -0.99 -10.88
C HIS A 11 -10.52 -1.56 -9.54
N THR A 12 -10.49 -2.89 -9.39
CA THR A 12 -10.83 -3.56 -8.12
C THR A 12 -9.87 -3.18 -7.00
N LEU A 13 -8.56 -3.24 -7.25
CA LEU A 13 -7.53 -2.85 -6.27
C LEU A 13 -7.68 -1.38 -5.88
N LYS A 14 -7.84 -0.49 -6.88
CA LYS A 14 -8.03 0.94 -6.66
C LYS A 14 -9.27 1.22 -5.80
N ALA A 15 -10.40 0.60 -6.11
CA ALA A 15 -11.63 0.75 -5.33
C ALA A 15 -11.47 0.26 -3.89
N ALA A 16 -10.78 -0.87 -3.68
CA ALA A 16 -10.49 -1.38 -2.35
C ALA A 16 -9.61 -0.42 -1.53
N CYS A 17 -8.59 0.18 -2.17
CA CYS A 17 -7.75 1.20 -1.55
C CYS A 17 -8.54 2.46 -1.19
N ASP A 18 -9.39 2.95 -2.10
CA ASP A 18 -10.21 4.13 -1.87
C ASP A 18 -11.19 3.90 -0.70
N GLU A 19 -11.85 2.74 -0.66
CA GLU A 19 -12.73 2.33 0.43
C GLU A 19 -11.98 2.23 1.77
N ALA A 20 -10.81 1.60 1.78
CA ALA A 20 -9.98 1.42 2.97
C ALA A 20 -9.53 2.76 3.57
N PHE A 21 -9.12 3.71 2.72
CA PHE A 21 -8.69 5.04 3.14
C PHE A 21 -9.80 5.79 3.87
N HIS A 22 -11.03 5.70 3.36
CA HIS A 22 -12.20 6.35 3.95
C HIS A 22 -12.72 5.63 5.21
N THR A 23 -12.66 4.29 5.23
CA THR A 23 -13.16 3.48 6.35
C THR A 23 -12.21 3.53 7.55
N TYR A 24 -10.90 3.52 7.32
CA TYR A 24 -9.88 3.43 8.37
C TYR A 24 -8.85 4.59 8.30
N PRO A 25 -9.29 5.86 8.36
CA PRO A 25 -8.44 7.02 8.09
C PRO A 25 -7.31 7.23 9.11
N LYS A 26 -7.39 6.59 10.28
CA LYS A 26 -6.43 6.71 11.39
C LYS A 26 -5.71 5.40 11.73
N SER A 27 -5.78 4.37 10.87
CA SER A 27 -5.15 3.08 11.14
C SER A 27 -4.65 2.39 9.87
N CYS A 28 -3.32 2.44 9.67
CA CYS A 28 -2.66 1.79 8.53
C CYS A 28 -2.93 0.28 8.50
N SER A 29 -2.82 -0.39 9.64
CA SER A 29 -3.02 -1.84 9.73
C SER A 29 -4.46 -2.25 9.37
N HIS A 30 -5.48 -1.52 9.83
CA HIS A 30 -6.87 -1.82 9.46
C HIS A 30 -7.14 -1.50 7.99
N ALA A 31 -6.61 -0.39 7.46
CA ALA A 31 -6.75 -0.04 6.05
C ALA A 31 -6.12 -1.12 5.14
N VAL A 32 -4.88 -1.54 5.43
CA VAL A 32 -4.21 -2.61 4.67
C VAL A 32 -4.94 -3.95 4.84
N TRP A 33 -5.37 -4.30 6.05
CA TRP A 33 -6.17 -5.51 6.30
C TRP A 33 -7.47 -5.53 5.47
N HIS A 34 -8.15 -4.39 5.36
CA HIS A 34 -9.36 -4.27 4.55
C HIS A 34 -9.10 -4.59 3.08
N VAL A 35 -7.99 -4.11 2.52
CA VAL A 35 -7.62 -4.43 1.14
C VAL A 35 -7.21 -5.89 0.99
N ILE A 36 -6.40 -6.43 1.92
CA ILE A 36 -5.98 -7.85 1.87
C ILE A 36 -7.20 -8.77 1.84
N ARG A 37 -8.26 -8.47 2.60
CA ARG A 37 -9.48 -9.30 2.62
C ARG A 37 -10.21 -9.39 1.29
N LYS A 38 -9.97 -8.49 0.33
CA LYS A 38 -10.51 -8.63 -1.02
C LYS A 38 -9.83 -9.75 -1.82
N TYR A 39 -8.63 -10.15 -1.40
CA TYR A 39 -7.82 -11.21 -2.01
C TYR A 39 -7.79 -12.49 -1.15
N VAL A 40 -7.81 -12.32 0.18
CA VAL A 40 -7.70 -13.38 1.19
C VAL A 40 -8.82 -13.19 2.22
N TYR A 41 -10.00 -13.75 1.94
CA TYR A 41 -11.23 -13.43 2.69
C TYR A 41 -11.13 -13.69 4.20
N ASP A 42 -10.37 -14.71 4.59
CA ASP A 42 -10.21 -15.21 5.96
C ASP A 42 -9.00 -14.60 6.69
N GLN A 43 -8.32 -13.61 6.09
CA GLN A 43 -7.17 -12.97 6.73
C GLN A 43 -7.56 -12.37 8.09
N PRO A 44 -6.98 -12.86 9.21
CA PRO A 44 -7.20 -12.22 10.51
C PRO A 44 -6.53 -10.85 10.55
N TYR A 45 -7.10 -9.96 11.37
CA TYR A 45 -6.48 -8.67 11.62
C TYR A 45 -5.13 -8.85 12.34
N LEU A 46 -4.12 -8.09 11.89
CA LEU A 46 -2.79 -8.02 12.47
C LEU A 46 -2.35 -6.56 12.57
N THR A 47 -1.59 -6.22 13.61
CA THR A 47 -0.90 -4.93 13.69
C THR A 47 0.14 -4.81 12.57
N ALA A 48 0.58 -3.60 12.24
CA ALA A 48 1.56 -3.36 11.17
C ALA A 48 2.82 -4.24 11.31
N ASN A 49 3.38 -4.30 12.53
CA ASN A 49 4.56 -5.12 12.83
C ASN A 49 4.27 -6.61 12.64
N ASN A 50 3.17 -7.11 13.20
CA ASN A 50 2.82 -8.53 13.11
C ASN A 50 2.47 -8.95 11.67
N LEU A 51 1.83 -8.06 10.90
CA LEU A 51 1.51 -8.28 9.50
C LEU A 51 2.79 -8.51 8.69
N LEU A 52 3.79 -7.63 8.83
CA LEU A 52 5.06 -7.78 8.11
C LEU A 52 5.83 -9.04 8.51
N GLN A 53 5.77 -9.45 9.78
CA GLN A 53 6.36 -10.72 10.22
C GLN A 53 5.68 -11.94 9.59
N VAL A 54 4.35 -11.94 9.50
CA VAL A 54 3.58 -13.04 8.90
C VAL A 54 3.81 -13.09 7.39
N VAL A 55 3.72 -11.94 6.72
CA VAL A 55 3.93 -11.84 5.26
C VAL A 55 5.34 -12.27 4.88
N GLY A 56 6.37 -11.82 5.61
CA GLY A 56 7.76 -12.19 5.34
C GLY A 56 8.11 -13.68 5.53
N ARG A 57 7.22 -14.47 6.15
CA ARG A 57 7.41 -15.92 6.38
C ARG A 57 6.42 -16.78 5.58
N SER A 58 5.45 -16.17 4.91
CA SER A 58 4.38 -16.88 4.25
C SER A 58 4.74 -17.22 2.81
N PRO A 59 4.53 -18.46 2.34
CA PRO A 59 4.74 -18.81 0.94
C PRO A 59 3.70 -18.17 -0.01
N LYS A 60 2.63 -17.55 0.53
CA LYS A 60 1.62 -16.83 -0.25
C LYS A 60 2.07 -15.42 -0.66
N TRP A 61 3.24 -14.99 -0.18
CA TRP A 61 3.78 -13.66 -0.41
C TRP A 61 5.21 -13.76 -0.92
N GLN A 62 5.52 -12.96 -1.93
CA GLN A 62 6.85 -12.87 -2.52
C GLN A 62 7.36 -11.45 -2.38
N GLU A 63 8.58 -11.30 -1.86
CA GLU A 63 9.24 -9.99 -1.81
C GLU A 63 9.55 -9.49 -3.23
N VAL A 64 9.33 -8.19 -3.46
CA VAL A 64 9.52 -7.52 -4.76
C VAL A 64 10.28 -6.21 -4.62
N GLN A 65 10.88 -5.77 -5.71
CA GLN A 65 11.68 -4.55 -5.76
C GLN A 65 10.85 -3.33 -6.18
N ILE A 66 11.33 -2.12 -5.81
CA ILE A 66 10.61 -0.85 -6.06
C ILE A 66 10.27 -0.66 -7.54
N HIS A 67 11.16 -1.06 -8.46
CA HIS A 67 10.97 -0.87 -9.89
C HIS A 67 9.82 -1.70 -10.49
N GLU A 68 9.36 -2.75 -9.79
CA GLU A 68 8.27 -3.63 -10.24
C GLU A 68 6.89 -3.12 -9.80
N LEU A 69 6.84 -2.35 -8.71
CA LEU A 69 5.61 -2.10 -7.95
C LEU A 69 4.50 -1.43 -8.77
N ALA A 70 4.85 -0.45 -9.61
CA ALA A 70 3.86 0.28 -10.40
C ALA A 70 3.17 -0.62 -11.41
N GLN A 71 3.96 -1.45 -12.12
CA GLN A 71 3.42 -2.40 -13.08
C GLN A 71 2.53 -3.44 -12.38
N LEU A 72 3.02 -4.02 -11.28
CA LEU A 72 2.25 -4.99 -10.49
C LEU A 72 0.89 -4.42 -10.04
N ALA A 73 0.87 -3.22 -9.48
CA ALA A 73 -0.37 -2.58 -9.04
C ALA A 73 -1.31 -2.26 -10.24
N ASN A 74 -0.74 -1.84 -11.38
CA ASN A 74 -1.51 -1.59 -12.60
C ASN A 74 -2.06 -2.88 -13.23
N ASP A 75 -1.46 -4.03 -12.97
CA ASP A 75 -2.00 -5.36 -13.32
C ASP A 75 -3.02 -5.88 -12.27
N GLY A 76 -3.29 -5.09 -11.22
CA GLY A 76 -4.23 -5.45 -10.15
C GLY A 76 -3.66 -6.42 -9.12
N VAL A 77 -2.35 -6.67 -9.13
CA VAL A 77 -1.67 -7.48 -8.13
C VAL A 77 -1.65 -6.72 -6.80
N LEU A 78 -2.10 -7.38 -5.74
CA LEU A 78 -1.98 -6.84 -4.39
C LEU A 78 -0.51 -6.80 -3.98
N VAL A 79 0.00 -5.60 -3.74
CA VAL A 79 1.33 -5.37 -3.17
C VAL A 79 1.20 -4.54 -1.90
N ILE A 80 1.73 -5.05 -0.80
CA ILE A 80 1.85 -4.30 0.45
C ILE A 80 3.30 -3.90 0.67
N GLY A 81 3.51 -2.73 1.28
CA GLY A 81 4.82 -2.27 1.71
C GLY A 81 4.80 -1.95 3.19
N GLY A 82 5.93 -2.06 3.87
CA GLY A 82 6.02 -1.58 5.24
C GLY A 82 7.40 -1.70 5.86
N ALA A 83 7.54 -1.04 7.01
CA ALA A 83 8.71 -1.12 7.87
C ALA A 83 8.25 -1.39 9.31
N VAL A 84 8.92 -2.33 9.97
CA VAL A 84 8.75 -2.62 11.40
C VAL A 84 9.44 -1.51 12.19
N ASP A 85 8.77 -0.98 13.22
CA ASP A 85 9.32 0.09 14.07
C ASP A 85 8.78 -0.03 15.51
N SER A 86 9.46 0.61 16.46
CA SER A 86 9.10 0.64 17.88
C SER A 86 8.51 1.99 18.29
N PRO A 87 7.34 2.05 18.94
CA PRO A 87 6.46 0.92 19.30
C PRO A 87 5.54 0.44 18.15
N HIS A 88 5.46 1.20 17.05
CA HIS A 88 4.50 0.96 15.97
C HIS A 88 5.17 1.11 14.59
N GLY A 89 5.20 0.04 13.81
CA GLY A 89 5.53 0.11 12.39
C GLY A 89 4.42 0.72 11.55
N HIS A 90 4.69 0.82 10.25
CA HIS A 90 3.77 1.40 9.28
C HIS A 90 3.68 0.51 8.04
N VAL A 91 2.47 0.37 7.52
CA VAL A 91 2.17 -0.45 6.33
C VAL A 91 1.31 0.34 5.36
N ILE A 92 1.48 0.06 4.07
CA ILE A 92 0.80 0.69 2.94
C ILE A 92 0.37 -0.36 1.93
N VAL A 93 -0.52 0.01 1.01
CA VAL A 93 -0.76 -0.72 -0.23
C VAL A 93 -0.17 0.10 -1.39
N VAL A 94 0.50 -0.56 -2.34
CA VAL A 94 0.91 0.11 -3.59
C VAL A 94 -0.34 0.38 -4.42
N TYR A 95 -0.52 1.63 -4.81
CA TYR A 95 -1.73 2.08 -5.47
C TYR A 95 -1.59 2.06 -6.99
N PRO A 96 -2.61 1.59 -7.75
CA PRO A 96 -2.59 1.62 -9.21
C PRO A 96 -2.49 3.05 -9.77
N GLY A 97 -1.59 3.28 -10.70
CA GLY A 97 -1.44 4.54 -11.42
C GLY A 97 -0.02 4.77 -11.94
N GLN A 98 0.17 5.92 -12.58
CA GLN A 98 1.48 6.33 -13.08
C GLN A 98 2.37 6.79 -11.92
N PRO A 99 3.63 6.33 -11.85
CA PRO A 99 4.62 6.87 -10.93
C PRO A 99 4.74 8.39 -11.05
N LYS A 100 5.05 9.05 -9.93
CA LYS A 100 5.26 10.50 -9.90
C LYS A 100 6.42 10.88 -8.99
N SER A 101 6.84 12.13 -9.05
CA SER A 101 7.82 12.67 -8.12
C SER A 101 7.31 12.59 -6.68
N ASP A 102 8.16 12.14 -5.76
CA ASP A 102 7.90 12.25 -4.33
C ASP A 102 8.06 13.71 -3.85
N GLY A 103 7.56 14.00 -2.66
CA GLY A 103 7.58 15.33 -2.07
C GLY A 103 6.57 16.33 -2.68
N GLY A 104 6.90 17.61 -2.58
CA GLY A 104 6.07 18.72 -3.05
C GLY A 104 4.89 19.10 -2.13
N TYR A 105 4.67 18.35 -1.04
CA TYR A 105 3.64 18.68 -0.04
C TYR A 105 4.24 19.43 1.15
N THR A 106 3.39 20.24 1.79
CA THR A 106 3.75 20.96 3.01
C THR A 106 3.72 20.05 4.23
N TYR A 107 4.71 20.16 5.10
CA TYR A 107 4.74 19.52 6.42
C TYR A 107 5.24 20.50 7.48
N ILE A 108 4.95 20.19 8.75
CA ILE A 108 5.48 20.94 9.90
C ILE A 108 6.72 20.21 10.41
N SER A 109 7.87 20.87 10.41
CA SER A 109 9.10 20.30 10.97
C SER A 109 9.06 20.27 12.50
N ARG A 110 10.03 19.58 13.11
CA ARG A 110 10.10 19.40 14.57
C ARG A 110 10.15 20.71 15.36
N ASN A 111 10.63 21.79 14.74
CA ASN A 111 10.67 23.15 15.30
C ASN A 111 9.40 23.97 15.05
N GLY A 112 8.34 23.39 14.48
CA GLY A 112 7.08 24.08 14.21
C GLY A 112 7.03 24.86 12.89
N GLU A 113 8.12 24.89 12.11
CA GLU A 113 8.15 25.59 10.82
C GLU A 113 7.41 24.82 9.73
N SER A 114 6.70 25.55 8.87
CA SER A 114 6.14 25.01 7.64
C SER A 114 7.24 24.85 6.58
N LYS A 115 7.40 23.64 6.03
CA LYS A 115 8.39 23.31 5.01
C LYS A 115 7.75 22.53 3.87
N ILE A 116 8.32 22.66 2.67
CA ILE A 116 7.96 21.84 1.52
C ILE A 116 8.87 20.62 1.51
N MET A 117 8.29 19.43 1.39
CA MET A 117 9.06 18.20 1.25
C MET A 117 9.86 18.23 -0.06
N PRO A 118 11.20 18.15 -0.04
CA PRO A 118 11.98 18.02 -1.26
C PRO A 118 11.63 16.73 -2.01
N GLY A 119 11.66 16.80 -3.34
CA GLY A 119 11.61 15.61 -4.18
C GLY A 119 12.99 14.96 -4.30
N HIS A 120 13.01 13.64 -4.40
CA HIS A 120 14.21 12.81 -4.48
C HIS A 120 14.19 11.83 -5.65
N GLY A 121 13.02 11.53 -6.21
CA GLY A 121 12.90 10.62 -7.34
C GLY A 121 11.47 10.42 -7.78
N VAL A 122 11.28 9.52 -8.75
CA VAL A 122 9.97 9.10 -9.23
C VAL A 122 9.65 7.76 -8.61
N TYR A 123 8.50 7.68 -7.93
CA TYR A 123 8.10 6.51 -7.17
C TYR A 123 6.65 6.10 -7.49
N PRO A 124 6.33 4.79 -7.35
CA PRO A 124 4.97 4.29 -7.39
C PRO A 124 4.05 4.98 -6.39
N LEU A 125 2.75 5.03 -6.68
CA LEU A 125 1.74 5.60 -5.80
C LEU A 125 1.44 4.68 -4.61
N ALA A 126 0.92 5.25 -3.53
CA ALA A 126 0.52 4.49 -2.36
C ALA A 126 -0.91 4.79 -1.92
N MET A 127 -1.50 3.85 -1.18
CA MET A 127 -2.56 4.14 -0.21
C MET A 127 -1.99 3.92 1.17
N SER A 128 -2.12 4.95 2.01
CA SER A 128 -1.63 4.96 3.37
C SER A 128 -2.58 5.77 4.26
N THR A 129 -2.86 5.26 5.45
CA THR A 129 -3.55 5.99 6.51
C THR A 129 -2.69 5.97 7.77
N SER A 130 -2.82 6.96 8.64
CA SER A 130 -1.99 6.99 9.85
C SER A 130 -2.68 7.78 10.95
N MET A 131 -2.44 7.37 12.19
CA MET A 131 -2.82 8.17 13.37
C MET A 131 -1.87 9.36 13.57
N GLY A 132 -0.64 9.27 13.05
CA GLY A 132 0.39 10.30 13.20
C GLY A 132 0.07 11.59 12.46
N SER A 133 0.82 12.65 12.75
CA SER A 133 0.69 13.96 12.08
C SER A 133 1.40 14.04 10.73
N TRP A 134 2.23 13.05 10.37
CA TRP A 134 3.00 13.05 9.13
C TRP A 134 2.08 13.08 7.90
N PRO A 135 2.07 14.17 7.10
CA PRO A 135 1.15 14.31 5.97
C PRO A 135 1.38 13.23 4.90
N GLY A 136 2.65 12.88 4.68
CA GLY A 136 3.03 11.90 3.68
C GLY A 136 2.49 10.49 3.93
N ALA A 137 2.14 10.15 5.19
CA ALA A 137 1.54 8.87 5.56
C ALA A 137 0.01 8.83 5.43
N LYS A 138 -0.63 9.87 4.89
CA LYS A 138 -2.08 9.97 4.68
C LYS A 138 -2.37 10.27 3.22
N ASN A 139 -2.48 9.24 2.40
CA ASN A 139 -2.68 9.38 0.96
C ASN A 139 -3.53 8.25 0.37
N LYS A 140 -4.22 8.56 -0.73
CA LYS A 140 -5.08 7.64 -1.50
C LYS A 140 -4.73 7.67 -3.00
N GLY A 141 -3.47 7.41 -3.29
CA GLY A 141 -2.90 7.50 -4.64
C GLY A 141 -2.44 8.91 -5.03
N ASN A 142 -2.59 9.89 -4.15
CA ASN A 142 -2.13 11.27 -4.38
C ASN A 142 -0.70 11.52 -3.90
N LEU A 143 -0.02 10.55 -3.30
CA LEU A 143 1.39 10.57 -2.91
C LEU A 143 2.02 9.20 -3.21
N THR A 144 3.33 9.13 -3.10
CA THR A 144 4.12 7.96 -3.45
C THR A 144 4.35 7.03 -2.25
N VAL A 145 4.81 5.81 -2.52
CA VAL A 145 5.29 4.88 -1.49
C VAL A 145 6.39 5.50 -0.63
N ARG A 146 7.22 6.37 -1.20
CA ARG A 146 8.33 7.04 -0.52
C ARG A 146 7.87 8.07 0.50
N ASP A 147 6.79 8.80 0.19
CA ASP A 147 6.29 9.91 1.03
C ASP A 147 5.81 9.45 2.42
N SER A 148 5.51 8.17 2.61
CA SER A 148 4.98 7.65 3.87
C SER A 148 6.02 7.58 5.01
N TRP A 149 7.31 7.78 4.70
CA TRP A 149 8.41 7.68 5.65
C TRP A 149 9.38 8.86 5.55
N SER A 150 10.21 9.05 6.59
CA SER A 150 11.44 9.86 6.42
C SER A 150 12.41 9.13 5.50
N ARG A 151 13.43 9.84 5.01
CA ARG A 151 14.45 9.27 4.12
C ARG A 151 15.10 8.04 4.73
N GLU A 152 15.54 8.13 5.98
CA GLU A 152 16.26 7.07 6.69
C GLU A 152 15.35 5.87 6.95
N LYS A 153 14.09 6.12 7.31
CA LYS A 153 13.12 5.05 7.57
C LYS A 153 12.71 4.31 6.30
N PHE A 154 12.72 4.98 5.16
CA PHE A 154 12.36 4.37 3.88
C PHE A 154 13.33 3.25 3.48
N GLU A 155 14.60 3.33 3.88
CA GLU A 155 15.61 2.30 3.58
C GLU A 155 15.26 0.93 4.20
N GLY A 156 14.50 0.92 5.29
CA GLY A 156 14.00 -0.30 5.93
C GLY A 156 12.69 -0.84 5.36
N VAL A 157 12.11 -0.19 4.34
CA VAL A 157 10.82 -0.59 3.78
C VAL A 157 10.99 -1.77 2.83
N ARG A 158 10.18 -2.80 3.05
CA ARG A 158 10.12 -4.01 2.24
C ARG A 158 8.76 -4.12 1.58
N PHE A 159 8.71 -4.67 0.38
CA PHE A 159 7.47 -4.81 -0.40
C PHE A 159 7.21 -6.27 -0.74
N PHE A 160 5.95 -6.68 -0.64
CA PHE A 160 5.53 -8.06 -0.85
C PHE A 160 4.30 -8.09 -1.75
N LYS A 161 4.39 -8.82 -2.86
CA LYS A 161 3.24 -9.13 -3.71
C LYS A 161 2.56 -10.41 -3.22
N TYR A 162 1.24 -10.42 -3.28
CA TYR A 162 0.47 -11.64 -3.06
C TYR A 162 0.58 -12.55 -4.30
N VAL A 163 0.93 -13.82 -4.09
CA VAL A 163 1.07 -14.84 -5.15
C VAL A 163 0.09 -16.00 -4.99
N GLY A 164 -0.79 -15.95 -3.98
CA GLY A 164 -1.88 -16.91 -3.86
C GLY A 164 -2.96 -16.68 -4.91
N THR A 165 -3.81 -17.68 -5.13
CA THR A 165 -4.99 -17.54 -5.99
C THR A 165 -5.94 -16.53 -5.36
N PRO A 166 -6.27 -15.40 -6.03
CA PRO A 166 -7.25 -14.47 -5.52
C PRO A 166 -8.59 -15.18 -5.32
N TYR A 167 -9.31 -14.83 -4.26
CA TYR A 167 -10.67 -15.32 -4.07
C TYR A 167 -11.56 -14.87 -5.25
N SER A 168 -11.92 -15.79 -6.14
CA SER A 168 -12.98 -15.54 -7.11
C SER A 168 -14.31 -15.70 -6.40
N THR A 169 -15.11 -14.64 -6.33
CA THR A 169 -16.54 -14.83 -6.13
C THR A 169 -17.02 -15.68 -7.31
N ALA A 170 -17.52 -16.88 -7.04
CA ALA A 170 -18.07 -17.75 -8.05
C ALA A 170 -19.29 -17.06 -8.67
N THR A 171 -19.10 -16.29 -9.75
CA THR A 171 -20.18 -15.88 -10.64
C THR A 171 -20.41 -16.99 -11.64
N GLY A 172 -21.47 -17.77 -11.40
CA GLY A 172 -22.25 -18.41 -12.46
C GLY A 172 -21.93 -19.87 -12.77
N LEU A 173 -22.24 -20.78 -11.85
CA LEU A 173 -22.83 -22.06 -12.25
C LEU A 173 -24.30 -21.79 -12.59
N GLY A 174 -24.60 -21.76 -13.88
CA GLY A 174 -25.95 -21.87 -14.43
C GLY A 174 -25.86 -22.81 -15.62
N ASN A 175 -26.51 -23.97 -15.49
CA ASN A 175 -26.55 -25.10 -16.41
C ASN A 175 -26.70 -24.75 -17.89
#